data_AF-A0A2H0XFC8-F1
#
_entry.id   AF-A0A2H0XFC8-F1
#
_cell.length_a   1.000
_cell.length_b   1.000
_cell.length_c   1.000
_cell.angle_alpha   90.00
_cell.angle_beta   90.00
_cell.angle_gamma   90.00
#
_symmetry.space_group_name_H-M   'P 1'
#
loop_
_entity.id
_entity.type
_entity.pdbx_description
1 polymer ?
#
loop_
_entity_poly.entity_id
_entity_poly.type
_entity_poly.pdbx_seq_one_letter_code
_entity_poly.pdbx_strand_id
1 'polypeptide(L)'
;FKALQWLLDEGIYARAAAMTDPRVMPKEERQALIKRLNQIYPRLGRELEEEQIDRYDTTVNRLKASIDPEFAKRLEKRIREL
;
A
#
# COMPACT_ATOMS: atom_id res chain seq x y z
N PHE A 1 3.88 -3.41 16.00
CA PHE A 1 2.63 -4.06 16.45
C PHE A 1 2.13 -3.65 17.83
N LYS A 2 2.97 -3.16 18.77
CA LYS A 2 2.48 -2.69 20.08
C LYS A 2 1.45 -1.56 19.99
N ALA A 3 1.61 -0.64 19.04
CA ALA A 3 0.61 0.41 18.80
C ALA A 3 -0.78 -0.16 18.49
N LEU A 4 -0.89 -1.10 17.53
CA LEU A 4 -2.16 -1.77 17.23
C LEU A 4 -2.72 -2.52 18.44
N GLN A 5 -1.86 -3.22 19.19
CA GLN A 5 -2.26 -3.90 20.41
C GLN A 5 -2.87 -2.90 21.41
N TRP A 6 -2.18 -1.81 21.72
CA TRP A 6 -2.67 -0.80 22.67
C TRP A 6 -3.99 -0.17 22.25
N LEU A 7 -4.17 0.16 20.97
CA LEU A 7 -5.46 0.68 20.48
C LEU A 7 -6.59 -0.31 20.78
N LEU A 8 -6.38 -1.59 20.49
CA LEU A 8 -7.39 -2.62 20.71
C LEU A 8 -7.62 -2.92 22.20
N ASP A 9 -6.56 -2.86 23.01
CA ASP A 9 -6.64 -3.05 24.47
C ASP A 9 -7.45 -1.91 25.13
N GLU A 10 -7.38 -0.69 24.58
CA GLU A 10 -8.21 0.47 24.97
C GLU A 10 -9.63 0.45 24.35
N GLY A 11 -10.00 -0.62 23.65
CA GLY A 11 -11.31 -0.74 23.00
C GLY A 11 -11.49 0.12 21.75
N ILE A 12 -10.42 0.73 21.23
CA ILE A 12 -10.46 1.52 20.00
C ILE A 12 -10.54 0.57 18.81
N TYR A 13 -11.53 0.79 17.95
CA TYR A 13 -11.66 0.05 16.69
C TYR A 13 -10.51 0.42 15.74
N ALA A 14 -9.66 -0.57 15.43
CA ALA A 14 -8.55 -0.43 14.50
C ALA A 14 -8.35 -1.73 13.71
N ARG A 15 -7.91 -1.61 12.46
CA ARG A 15 -7.47 -2.74 11.62
C ARG A 15 -6.06 -2.50 11.11
N ALA A 16 -5.30 -3.59 10.96
CA ALA A 16 -4.06 -3.54 10.22
C ALA A 16 -4.38 -3.50 8.72
N ALA A 17 -3.71 -2.61 7.99
CA ALA A 17 -3.71 -2.60 6.54
C ALA A 17 -2.27 -2.77 6.04
N ALA A 18 -2.09 -3.48 4.95
CA ALA A 18 -0.79 -3.64 4.31
C ALA A 18 -0.90 -3.74 2.79
N MET A 19 0.05 -3.14 2.08
CA MET A 19 0.25 -3.35 0.65
C MET A 19 0.82 -4.75 0.43
N THR A 20 -0.04 -5.73 0.10
CA THR A 20 0.35 -7.14 -0.07
C THR A 20 0.54 -7.53 -1.54
N ASP A 21 0.68 -6.54 -2.40
CA ASP A 21 0.97 -6.75 -3.81
C ASP A 21 2.27 -7.55 -4.00
N PRO A 22 2.25 -8.67 -4.74
CA PRO A 22 3.39 -9.56 -4.87
C PRO A 22 4.61 -8.93 -5.57
N ARG A 23 4.42 -7.78 -6.24
CA ARG A 23 5.51 -7.01 -6.86
C ARG A 23 6.38 -6.28 -5.84
N VAL A 24 5.88 -6.06 -4.62
CA VAL A 24 6.59 -5.33 -3.56
C VAL A 24 6.65 -6.09 -2.24
N MET A 25 5.73 -7.04 -2.01
CA MET A 25 5.70 -7.90 -0.81
C MET A 25 5.82 -9.37 -1.21
N PRO A 26 6.96 -10.03 -0.94
CA PRO A 26 7.10 -11.46 -1.12
C PRO A 26 6.08 -12.25 -0.29
N LYS A 27 5.74 -13.44 -0.77
CA LYS A 27 4.74 -14.31 -0.12
C LYS A 27 5.15 -14.64 1.32
N GLU A 28 6.43 -14.86 1.58
CA GLU A 28 6.99 -15.20 2.88
C GLU A 28 6.83 -14.05 3.88
N GLU A 29 7.04 -12.81 3.42
CA GLU A 29 6.83 -11.60 4.23
C GLU A 29 5.35 -11.44 4.59
N ARG A 30 4.45 -11.64 3.62
CA ARG A 30 3.01 -11.65 3.87
C ARG A 30 2.60 -12.69 4.92
N GLN A 31 3.16 -13.91 4.86
CA GLN A 31 2.88 -14.95 5.85
C GLN A 31 3.43 -14.58 7.24
N ALA A 32 4.61 -13.96 7.31
CA ALA A 32 5.18 -13.48 8.56
C ALA A 32 4.33 -12.37 9.19
N LEU A 33 3.79 -11.46 8.39
CA LEU A 33 2.84 -10.43 8.82
C LEU A 33 1.58 -11.05 9.44
N ILE A 34 0.93 -11.98 8.73
CA ILE A 34 -0.27 -12.67 9.22
C ILE A 34 0.02 -13.42 10.52
N LYS A 35 1.14 -14.15 10.59
CA LYS A 35 1.58 -14.84 11.81
C LYS A 35 1.77 -13.86 12.97
N ARG A 36 2.37 -12.70 12.71
CA ARG A 36 2.61 -11.68 13.73
C ARG A 36 1.32 -11.03 14.23
N LEU A 37 0.34 -10.81 13.36
CA LEU A 37 -1.00 -10.32 13.74
C LEU A 37 -1.75 -11.34 14.60
N ASN A 38 -1.71 -12.61 14.23
CA ASN A 38 -2.33 -13.70 15.00
C ASN A 38 -1.75 -13.86 16.41
N GLN A 39 -0.50 -13.44 16.64
CA GLN A 39 0.12 -13.41 17.97
C GLN A 39 -0.42 -12.29 18.88
N ILE A 40 -1.00 -11.23 18.32
CA ILE A 40 -1.64 -10.15 19.09
C ILE A 40 -3.05 -10.61 19.47
N TYR A 41 -3.87 -10.91 18.46
CA TYR A 41 -5.19 -11.51 18.61
C TYR A 41 -5.44 -12.47 17.43
N PRO A 42 -5.92 -13.72 17.65
CA PRO A 42 -6.12 -14.71 16.58
C PRO A 42 -7.08 -14.32 15.44
N ARG A 43 -7.85 -13.24 15.62
CA ARG A 43 -8.75 -12.70 14.57
C ARG A 43 -8.02 -11.78 13.59
N LEU A 44 -6.96 -11.09 14.02
CA LEU A 44 -6.36 -10.00 13.25
C LEU A 44 -5.70 -10.44 11.94
N GLY A 45 -5.14 -11.66 11.88
CA GLY A 45 -4.59 -12.16 10.62
C GLY A 45 -5.66 -12.44 9.55
N ARG A 46 -6.92 -12.68 9.96
CA ARG A 46 -8.07 -12.84 9.06
C ARG A 46 -8.72 -11.50 8.70
N GLU A 47 -8.51 -10.48 9.53
CA GLU A 47 -9.05 -9.12 9.37
C GLU A 47 -8.01 -8.15 8.76
N LEU A 48 -6.86 -8.65 8.29
CA LEU A 48 -5.87 -7.85 7.60
C LEU A 48 -6.49 -7.26 6.33
N GLU A 49 -6.53 -5.94 6.24
CA GLU A 49 -6.91 -5.23 5.02
C GLU A 49 -5.74 -5.28 4.03
N GLU A 50 -5.97 -5.88 2.87
CA GLU A 50 -4.95 -6.11 1.86
C GLU A 50 -5.10 -5.12 0.70
N GLU A 51 -4.05 -4.35 0.46
CA GLU A 51 -4.00 -3.40 -0.64
C GLU A 51 -3.16 -3.96 -1.79
N GLN A 52 -3.63 -3.72 -3.02
CA GLN A 52 -2.89 -4.00 -4.25
C GLN A 52 -2.51 -2.69 -4.91
N ILE A 53 -1.36 -2.66 -5.61
CA ILE A 53 -0.94 -1.45 -6.32
C ILE A 53 -1.76 -1.33 -7.60
N ASP A 54 -2.68 -0.38 -7.61
CA ASP A 54 -3.33 0.03 -8.85
C ASP A 54 -2.44 1.03 -9.59
N ARG A 55 -2.10 0.70 -10.84
CA ARG A 55 -1.24 1.54 -11.68
C ARG A 55 -2.12 2.48 -12.50
N TYR A 56 -2.27 3.72 -12.03
CA TYR A 56 -2.90 4.76 -12.83
C TYR A 56 -1.90 5.37 -13.82
N ASP A 57 -2.34 5.62 -15.05
CA ASP A 57 -1.54 6.27 -16.10
C ASP A 57 -0.96 7.61 -15.62
N THR A 58 -1.71 8.35 -14.81
CA THR A 58 -1.27 9.61 -14.22
C THR A 58 -0.03 9.42 -13.33
N THR A 59 0.00 8.38 -12.49
CA THR A 59 1.17 8.06 -11.65
C THR A 59 2.38 7.70 -12.50
N VAL A 60 2.19 6.84 -13.52
CA VAL A 60 3.27 6.47 -14.44
C VAL A 60 3.80 7.69 -15.20
N ASN A 61 2.91 8.56 -15.67
CA ASN A 61 3.26 9.77 -16.38
C ASN A 61 4.04 10.75 -15.49
N ARG A 62 3.63 10.93 -14.21
CA ARG A 62 4.38 11.77 -13.25
C ARG A 62 5.78 11.23 -12.99
N LEU A 63 5.91 9.92 -12.77
CA LEU A 63 7.21 9.29 -12.55
C LEU A 63 8.13 9.48 -13.76
N LYS A 64 7.63 9.24 -14.99
CA LYS A 64 8.40 9.49 -16.21
C LYS A 64 8.78 10.96 -16.38
N ALA A 65 7.85 11.88 -16.14
CA ALA A 65 8.11 13.32 -16.24
C ALA A 65 9.17 13.79 -15.23
N SER A 66 9.29 13.14 -14.07
CA SER A 66 10.30 13.49 -13.05
C SER A 66 11.73 13.18 -13.47
N ILE A 67 11.92 12.24 -14.42
CA ILE A 67 13.24 11.81 -14.89
C ILE A 67 13.55 12.22 -16.33
N ASP A 68 12.54 12.55 -17.13
CA ASP A 68 12.67 12.93 -18.55
C ASP A 68 11.96 14.29 -18.79
N PRO A 69 12.73 15.40 -18.85
CA PRO A 69 12.19 16.73 -19.11
C PRO A 69 11.50 16.89 -20.47
N GLU A 70 11.93 16.15 -21.49
CA GLU A 70 11.30 16.19 -22.81
C GLU A 70 9.96 15.46 -22.80
N PHE A 71 9.87 14.34 -22.09
CA PHE A 71 8.59 13.70 -21.80
C PHE A 71 7.65 14.63 -21.02
N ALA A 72 8.16 15.34 -20.01
CA ALA A 72 7.37 16.30 -19.23
C ALA A 72 6.75 17.38 -20.13
N LYS A 73 7.54 18.02 -21.00
CA LYS A 73 7.03 19.03 -21.96
C LYS A 73 5.94 18.48 -22.88
N ARG A 74 6.12 17.26 -23.42
CA ARG A 74 5.11 16.60 -24.27
C ARG A 74 3.82 16.31 -23.50
N LEU A 75 3.94 15.83 -22.27
CA LEU A 75 2.81 15.54 -21.40
C LEU A 75 2.03 16.81 -21.06
N GLU A 76 2.71 17.90 -20.71
CA GLU A 76 2.08 19.20 -20.44
C GLU A 76 1.31 19.74 -21.64
N LYS A 77 1.89 19.66 -22.84
CA LYS A 77 1.21 20.06 -24.08
C LYS A 77 -0.08 19.25 -24.28
N ARG A 78 0.00 17.93 -24.16
CA ARG A 78 -1.16 17.04 -24.31
C ARG A 78 -2.27 17.34 -23.30
N ILE A 79 -1.92 17.66 -22.04
CA ILE A 79 -2.91 17.99 -21.00
C ILE A 79 -3.59 19.34 -21.30
N ARG A 80 -2.87 20.31 -21.86
CA ARG A 80 -3.42 21.64 -22.20
C ARG A 80 -4.30 21.64 -23.44
N GLU A 81 -4.19 20.62 -24.28
CA GLU A 81 -4.97 20.44 -25.52
C GLU A 81 -6.25 19.60 -25.31
N LEU A 82 -6.46 19.06 -24.11
CA LEU A 82 -7.68 18.37 -23.66
C LEU A 82 -8.66 19.35 -23.04
#